data_AF-A0A1Q9NSV0-F1
#
_entry.id   AF-A0A1Q9NSV0-F1
#
_cell.length_a   1.000
_cell.length_b   1.000
_cell.length_c   1.000
_cell.angle_alpha   90.00
_cell.angle_beta   90.00
_cell.angle_gamma   90.00
#
_symmetry.space_group_name_H-M   'P 1'
#
loop_
_entity.id
_entity.type
_entity.pdbx_description
1 polymer ?
#
loop_
_entity_poly.entity_id
_entity_poly.type
_entity_poly.pdbx_seq_one_letter_code
_entity_poly.pdbx_strand_id
1 'polypeptide(L)'
;PGSEVPYFGPSKRLDYEFEMGIYVGIGNNLGEPIPIEKAEEHIFGMVILNDWSARDIQGWEYRPLGPFLAKNFASSISPWVVPLQALKPFEIELPPQDPEVLDYLKEEKRISYNITLEINLLTEKMDSPVNIAKSNFEFIYWTMSQMLAHHSITGCNMQTGDLLGTGTISGPTKESRASLLESSWGGKEPITLPNGEVRKFLEDGDVVIMKAFAQSDGFRIGFGEVRTKILPAT
;
A
#
# COMPACT_ATOMS: atom_id res chain seq x y z
N PRO A 1 -16.80 2.13 18.95
CA PRO A 1 -16.76 3.61 18.81
C PRO A 1 -17.88 4.27 19.65
N GLY A 2 -17.54 5.29 20.45
CA GLY A 2 -18.53 6.01 21.26
C GLY A 2 -18.83 5.43 22.65
N SER A 3 -18.02 4.48 23.13
CA SER A 3 -18.07 4.02 24.51
C SER A 3 -17.11 4.85 25.37
N GLU A 4 -17.47 5.16 26.61
CA GLU A 4 -16.60 5.84 27.57
C GLU A 4 -15.40 4.96 27.99
N VAL A 5 -15.53 3.64 27.86
CA VAL A 5 -14.49 2.65 28.16
C VAL A 5 -14.26 1.72 26.97
N PRO A 6 -13.02 1.23 26.73
CA PRO A 6 -12.78 0.25 25.68
C PRO A 6 -13.58 -1.03 25.92
N TYR A 7 -14.06 -1.62 24.83
CA TYR A 7 -14.78 -2.90 24.84
C TYR A 7 -13.93 -3.94 24.08
N PHE A 8 -13.94 -5.18 24.56
CA PHE A 8 -13.27 -6.29 23.91
C PHE A 8 -14.25 -7.06 23.00
N GLY A 9 -13.91 -7.16 21.72
CA GLY A 9 -14.68 -7.92 20.74
C GLY A 9 -14.19 -7.69 19.31
N PRO A 10 -14.95 -8.16 18.31
CA PRO A 10 -14.53 -8.05 16.90
C PRO A 10 -14.42 -6.60 16.44
N SER A 11 -13.48 -6.36 15.52
CA SER A 11 -13.35 -5.08 14.81
C SER A 11 -14.66 -4.75 14.09
N LYS A 12 -15.07 -3.49 14.18
CA LYS A 12 -16.22 -2.92 13.46
C LYS A 12 -15.79 -2.01 12.30
N ARG A 13 -14.49 -1.83 12.11
CA ARG A 13 -13.91 -0.94 11.10
C ARG A 13 -12.70 -1.61 10.44
N LEU A 14 -12.93 -2.82 9.91
CA LEU A 14 -11.93 -3.55 9.15
C LEU A 14 -11.74 -2.92 7.77
N ASP A 15 -10.50 -2.78 7.36
CA ASP A 15 -10.11 -2.01 6.18
C ASP A 15 -8.97 -2.70 5.43
N TYR A 16 -8.85 -2.37 4.14
CA TYR A 16 -7.68 -2.68 3.33
C TYR A 16 -6.82 -1.43 3.18
N GLU A 17 -5.57 -1.62 2.83
CA GLU A 17 -4.67 -0.56 2.38
C GLU A 17 -3.96 -1.04 1.13
N PHE A 18 -4.25 -0.46 -0.04
CA PHE A 18 -3.50 -0.81 -1.24
C PHE A 18 -2.14 -0.09 -1.18
N GLU A 19 -1.11 -0.89 -1.03
CA GLU A 19 0.29 -0.50 -1.11
C GLU A 19 1.00 -1.28 -2.22
N MET A 20 2.24 -0.87 -2.50
CA MET A 20 3.21 -1.74 -3.16
C MET A 20 4.28 -2.13 -2.14
N GLY A 21 4.76 -3.36 -2.23
CA GLY A 21 5.89 -3.86 -1.44
C GLY A 21 7.17 -3.83 -2.26
N ILE A 22 8.27 -3.37 -1.65
CA ILE A 22 9.58 -3.21 -2.29
C ILE A 22 10.53 -4.23 -1.67
N TYR A 23 11.06 -5.15 -2.47
CA TYR A 23 12.05 -6.11 -2.00
C TYR A 23 13.46 -5.57 -2.09
N VAL A 24 14.20 -5.65 -0.99
CA VAL A 24 15.64 -5.45 -0.97
C VAL A 24 16.32 -6.68 -1.57
N GLY A 25 17.11 -6.45 -2.63
CA GLY A 25 17.94 -7.46 -3.26
C GLY A 25 19.30 -7.59 -2.59
N ILE A 26 19.98 -6.46 -2.37
CA ILE A 26 21.31 -6.39 -1.78
C ILE A 26 21.21 -5.59 -0.48
N GLY A 27 21.67 -6.15 0.63
CA GLY A 27 21.68 -5.47 1.92
C GLY A 27 22.82 -4.46 2.08
N ASN A 28 22.97 -3.94 3.29
CA ASN A 28 24.12 -3.15 3.76
C ASN A 28 24.61 -3.66 5.11
N ASN A 29 25.86 -3.34 5.48
CA ASN A 29 26.36 -3.70 6.80
C ASN A 29 25.74 -2.79 7.88
N LEU A 30 25.64 -3.31 9.10
CA LEU A 30 25.20 -2.52 10.26
C LEU A 30 26.14 -1.33 10.47
N GLY A 31 25.56 -0.12 10.57
CA GLY A 31 26.30 1.12 10.72
C GLY A 31 26.78 1.74 9.40
N GLU A 32 26.52 1.11 8.25
CA GLU A 32 26.89 1.61 6.92
C GLU A 32 25.63 1.99 6.12
N PRO A 33 25.21 3.26 6.08
CA PRO A 33 24.03 3.69 5.34
C PRO A 33 24.13 3.43 3.84
N ILE A 34 22.98 3.25 3.17
CA ILE A 34 22.86 3.20 1.72
C ILE A 34 22.71 4.65 1.21
N PRO A 35 23.69 5.20 0.46
CA PRO A 35 23.55 6.53 -0.14
C PRO A 35 22.40 6.57 -1.15
N ILE A 36 21.71 7.71 -1.26
CA ILE A 36 20.55 7.87 -2.13
C ILE A 36 20.86 7.54 -3.59
N GLU A 37 22.07 7.87 -4.07
CA GLU A 37 22.51 7.62 -5.45
C GLU A 37 22.69 6.12 -5.77
N LYS A 38 22.80 5.28 -4.74
CA LYS A 38 22.95 3.83 -4.87
C LYS A 38 21.69 3.07 -4.49
N ALA A 39 20.70 3.72 -3.86
CA ALA A 39 19.55 3.05 -3.26
C ALA A 39 18.79 2.17 -4.25
N GLU A 40 18.67 2.57 -5.51
CA GLU A 40 18.00 1.76 -6.54
C GLU A 40 18.73 0.42 -6.81
N GLU A 41 20.06 0.38 -6.74
CA GLU A 41 20.87 -0.84 -6.95
C GLU A 41 20.60 -1.92 -5.87
N HIS A 42 20.09 -1.48 -4.71
CA HIS A 42 19.73 -2.36 -3.60
C HIS A 42 18.30 -2.92 -3.73
N ILE A 43 17.48 -2.42 -4.67
CA ILE A 43 16.09 -2.84 -4.86
C ILE A 43 16.03 -3.94 -5.94
N PHE A 44 15.46 -5.08 -5.58
CA PHE A 44 15.27 -6.19 -6.53
C PHE A 44 14.02 -5.98 -7.40
N GLY A 45 12.89 -5.67 -6.77
CA GLY A 45 11.61 -5.60 -7.46
C GLY A 45 10.44 -5.32 -6.52
N MET A 46 9.24 -5.35 -7.09
CA MET A 46 8.02 -4.95 -6.41
C MET A 46 6.95 -6.03 -6.43
N VAL A 47 6.05 -5.97 -5.45
CA VAL A 47 4.82 -6.76 -5.33
C VAL A 47 3.64 -5.85 -4.98
N ILE A 48 2.41 -6.31 -5.19
CA ILE A 48 1.23 -5.73 -4.53
C ILE A 48 1.32 -6.07 -3.05
N LEU A 49 0.97 -5.13 -2.18
CA LEU A 49 0.86 -5.34 -0.73
C LEU A 49 -0.49 -4.81 -0.23
N ASN A 50 -1.21 -5.63 0.54
CA ASN A 50 -2.39 -5.21 1.30
C ASN A 50 -2.06 -5.22 2.79
N ASP A 51 -2.00 -4.05 3.41
CA ASP A 51 -1.78 -3.90 4.85
C ASP A 51 -3.12 -3.82 5.59
N TRP A 52 -3.66 -5.00 5.95
CA TRP A 52 -4.97 -5.11 6.57
C TRP A 52 -5.03 -4.35 7.88
N SER A 53 -6.13 -3.62 8.09
CA SER A 53 -6.19 -2.63 9.16
C SER A 53 -7.50 -2.69 9.94
N ALA A 54 -7.41 -2.89 11.26
CA ALA A 54 -8.54 -2.76 12.18
C ALA A 54 -8.59 -1.34 12.78
N ARG A 55 -9.26 -0.41 12.09
CA ARG A 55 -9.16 1.05 12.36
C ARG A 55 -9.64 1.47 13.74
N ASP A 56 -10.62 0.77 14.30
CA ASP A 56 -11.12 1.02 15.64
C ASP A 56 -10.15 0.56 16.73
N ILE A 57 -9.47 -0.58 16.53
CA ILE A 57 -8.37 -1.03 17.39
C ILE A 57 -7.20 -0.03 17.29
N GLN A 58 -6.82 0.35 16.06
CA GLN A 58 -5.74 1.29 15.80
C GLN A 58 -5.96 2.62 16.51
N GLY A 59 -7.18 3.17 16.41
CA GLY A 59 -7.54 4.45 17.02
C GLY A 59 -7.40 4.48 18.54
N TRP A 60 -7.49 3.32 19.19
CA TRP A 60 -7.27 3.17 20.63
C TRP A 60 -5.79 2.98 20.99
N GLU A 61 -5.08 2.08 20.30
CA GLU A 61 -3.74 1.64 20.73
C GLU A 61 -2.59 2.54 20.26
N TYR A 62 -2.74 3.29 19.16
CA TYR A 62 -1.58 3.81 18.42
C TYR A 62 -0.77 4.88 19.17
N ARG A 63 -1.31 5.46 20.25
CA ARG A 63 -0.63 6.49 21.03
C ARG A 63 0.05 5.89 22.25
N PRO A 64 1.36 6.14 22.47
CA PRO A 64 2.29 6.94 21.65
C PRO A 64 3.15 6.12 20.67
N LEU A 65 3.01 4.79 20.65
CA LEU A 65 4.01 3.89 20.08
C LEU A 65 3.78 3.50 18.62
N GLY A 66 2.70 3.98 18.01
CA GLY A 66 2.31 3.63 16.65
C GLY A 66 1.38 2.40 16.57
N PRO A 67 0.92 2.06 15.35
CA PRO A 67 0.04 0.91 15.12
C PRO A 67 0.71 -0.41 15.53
N PHE A 68 -0.07 -1.36 16.06
CA PHE A 68 0.45 -2.65 16.49
C PHE A 68 -0.54 -3.79 16.19
N LEU A 69 -1.45 -4.13 17.12
CA LEU A 69 -2.40 -5.25 16.93
C LEU A 69 -3.39 -4.99 15.80
N ALA A 70 -3.63 -3.71 15.50
CA ALA A 70 -4.49 -3.31 14.41
C ALA A 70 -3.90 -3.57 13.01
N LYS A 71 -2.65 -4.05 12.92
CA LYS A 71 -1.92 -4.30 11.66
C LYS A 71 -1.31 -5.70 11.62
N ASN A 72 -0.79 -6.19 12.75
CA ASN A 72 -0.03 -7.45 12.79
C ASN A 72 -0.87 -8.74 12.63
N PHE A 73 -2.18 -8.65 12.46
CA PHE A 73 -3.05 -9.80 12.30
C PHE A 73 -2.99 -10.41 10.89
N ALA A 74 -2.70 -9.59 9.86
CA ALA A 74 -2.48 -10.05 8.50
C ALA A 74 -1.86 -8.95 7.63
N SER A 75 -0.93 -9.33 6.75
CA SER A 75 -0.56 -8.56 5.56
C SER A 75 -0.51 -9.54 4.38
N SER A 76 -0.98 -9.14 3.21
CA SER A 76 -1.04 -10.02 2.03
C SER A 76 -0.22 -9.45 0.89
N ILE A 77 0.54 -10.29 0.19
CA ILE A 77 1.36 -9.87 -0.95
C ILE A 77 1.03 -10.68 -2.20
N SER A 78 1.27 -10.10 -3.38
CA SER A 78 1.18 -10.86 -4.64
C SER A 78 2.35 -11.85 -4.73
N PRO A 79 2.14 -13.04 -5.32
CA PRO A 79 3.18 -14.07 -5.37
C PRO A 79 4.30 -13.77 -6.37
N TRP A 80 4.07 -12.86 -7.32
CA TRP A 80 5.04 -12.54 -8.38
C TRP A 80 5.77 -11.25 -8.06
N VAL A 81 7.07 -11.36 -7.77
CA VAL A 81 7.96 -10.21 -7.68
C VAL A 81 8.32 -9.76 -9.09
N VAL A 82 7.86 -8.57 -9.48
CA VAL A 82 8.23 -7.97 -10.76
C VAL A 82 9.58 -7.27 -10.58
N PRO A 83 10.65 -7.70 -11.29
CA PRO A 83 11.96 -7.08 -11.17
C PRO A 83 11.91 -5.61 -11.59
N LEU A 84 12.66 -4.75 -10.91
CA LEU A 84 12.67 -3.32 -11.20
C LEU A 84 13.11 -3.03 -12.64
N GLN A 85 14.03 -3.84 -13.17
CA GLN A 85 14.47 -3.77 -14.57
C GLN A 85 13.32 -3.91 -15.58
N ALA A 86 12.31 -4.74 -15.27
CA ALA A 86 11.15 -4.91 -16.15
C ALA A 86 10.24 -3.67 -16.17
N LEU A 87 10.35 -2.81 -15.15
CA LEU A 87 9.56 -1.59 -15.01
C LEU A 87 10.22 -0.37 -15.65
N LYS A 88 11.50 -0.45 -16.07
CA LYS A 88 12.23 0.65 -16.73
C LYS A 88 11.48 1.35 -17.86
N PRO A 89 10.72 0.66 -18.75
CA PRO A 89 9.95 1.34 -19.80
C PRO A 89 8.79 2.22 -19.31
N PHE A 90 8.44 2.13 -18.02
CA PHE A 90 7.31 2.84 -17.41
C PHE A 90 7.78 3.89 -16.40
N GLU A 91 9.07 4.21 -16.39
CA GLU A 91 9.61 5.29 -15.56
C GLU A 91 8.93 6.62 -15.87
N ILE A 92 8.66 7.37 -14.81
CA ILE A 92 8.14 8.72 -14.87
C ILE A 92 8.94 9.60 -13.92
N GLU A 93 9.07 10.86 -14.28
CA GLU A 93 9.67 11.87 -13.41
C GLU A 93 8.58 12.47 -12.51
N LEU A 94 8.79 12.39 -11.19
CA LEU A 94 7.91 12.98 -10.19
C LEU A 94 8.13 14.49 -10.08
N PRO A 95 7.11 15.27 -9.66
CA PRO A 95 7.26 16.69 -9.41
C PRO A 95 8.30 16.96 -8.29
N PRO A 96 8.87 18.17 -8.21
CA PRO A 96 9.74 18.55 -7.10
C PRO A 96 9.01 18.49 -5.75
N GLN A 97 9.75 18.23 -4.67
CA GLN A 97 9.22 18.26 -3.30
C GLN A 97 9.26 19.67 -2.73
N ASP A 98 8.21 20.04 -1.99
CA ASP A 98 8.11 21.30 -1.24
C ASP A 98 7.62 21.01 0.19
N PRO A 99 8.40 21.32 1.25
CA PRO A 99 9.73 21.95 1.21
C PRO A 99 10.79 21.03 0.57
N GLU A 100 11.91 21.64 0.16
CA GLU A 100 13.07 20.89 -0.29
C GLU A 100 13.57 19.95 0.81
N VAL A 101 13.93 18.73 0.41
CA VAL A 101 14.42 17.70 1.33
C VAL A 101 15.88 17.94 1.70
N LEU A 102 16.31 17.33 2.81
CA LEU A 102 17.73 17.35 3.21
C LEU A 102 18.61 16.64 2.17
N ASP A 103 19.89 17.04 2.10
CA ASP A 103 20.83 16.59 1.07
C ASP A 103 20.90 15.07 0.91
N TYR A 104 20.83 14.30 2.01
CA TYR A 104 20.90 12.83 1.95
C TYR A 104 19.67 12.15 1.30
N LEU A 105 18.58 12.90 1.07
CA LEU A 105 17.38 12.44 0.35
C LEU A 105 17.21 13.13 -1.01
N LYS A 106 18.13 14.02 -1.37
CA LYS A 106 18.03 14.79 -2.60
C LYS A 106 18.45 13.90 -3.77
N GLU A 107 17.57 13.79 -4.75
CA GLU A 107 17.81 13.07 -6.00
C GLU A 107 18.03 14.08 -7.14
N GLU A 108 18.95 13.80 -8.06
CA GLU A 108 19.10 14.62 -9.28
C GLU A 108 17.81 14.56 -10.13
N LYS A 109 17.21 13.37 -10.20
CA LYS A 109 15.91 13.12 -10.84
C LYS A 109 15.09 12.21 -9.95
N ARG A 110 13.86 12.63 -9.66
CA ARG A 110 12.92 11.86 -8.84
C ARG A 110 12.17 10.89 -9.74
N ILE A 111 12.54 9.61 -9.71
CA ILE A 111 11.93 8.60 -10.57
C ILE A 111 10.90 7.77 -9.80
N SER A 112 9.74 7.57 -10.42
CA SER A 112 8.73 6.59 -10.04
C SER A 112 8.30 5.80 -11.28
N TYR A 113 7.24 5.02 -11.18
CA TYR A 113 6.72 4.18 -12.25
C TYR A 113 5.23 4.40 -12.44
N ASN A 114 4.80 4.49 -13.70
CA ASN A 114 3.39 4.48 -14.06
C ASN A 114 2.82 3.07 -13.92
N ILE A 115 2.29 2.77 -12.74
CA ILE A 115 1.70 1.47 -12.39
C ILE A 115 0.27 1.72 -11.94
N THR A 116 -0.68 1.27 -12.76
CA THR A 116 -2.11 1.31 -12.43
C THR A 116 -2.40 0.35 -11.28
N LEU A 117 -3.16 0.82 -10.28
CA LEU A 117 -3.58 0.06 -9.12
C LEU A 117 -5.10 -0.06 -9.12
N GLU A 118 -5.64 -1.27 -9.03
CA GLU A 118 -7.08 -1.54 -9.07
C GLU A 118 -7.52 -2.30 -7.83
N ILE A 119 -8.50 -1.74 -7.12
CA ILE A 119 -9.12 -2.34 -5.94
C ILE A 119 -10.51 -2.81 -6.33
N ASN A 120 -10.75 -4.10 -6.19
CA ASN A 120 -12.04 -4.70 -6.48
C ASN A 120 -12.62 -5.37 -5.24
N LEU A 121 -13.94 -5.32 -5.12
CA LEU A 121 -14.70 -5.95 -4.05
C LEU A 121 -15.71 -6.93 -4.62
N LEU A 122 -15.84 -8.08 -3.97
CA LEU A 122 -16.86 -9.08 -4.25
C LEU A 122 -17.54 -9.48 -2.94
N THR A 123 -18.85 -9.26 -2.85
CA THR A 123 -19.66 -9.72 -1.71
C THR A 123 -20.26 -11.09 -2.02
N GLU A 124 -20.81 -11.78 -1.03
CA GLU A 124 -21.48 -13.07 -1.22
C GLU A 124 -22.76 -12.98 -2.06
N LYS A 125 -23.33 -11.78 -2.25
CA LYS A 125 -24.54 -11.55 -3.05
C LYS A 125 -24.25 -11.04 -4.46
N MET A 126 -22.99 -11.06 -4.89
CA MET A 126 -22.55 -10.62 -6.21
C MET A 126 -22.01 -11.79 -7.03
N ASP A 127 -22.32 -11.82 -8.32
CA ASP A 127 -21.80 -12.85 -9.24
C ASP A 127 -20.37 -12.55 -9.73
N SER A 128 -19.95 -11.28 -9.67
CA SER A 128 -18.66 -10.82 -10.16
C SER A 128 -18.13 -9.66 -9.34
N PRO A 129 -16.79 -9.51 -9.23
CA PRO A 129 -16.19 -8.40 -8.50
C PRO A 129 -16.46 -7.06 -9.19
N VAL A 130 -16.61 -6.00 -8.40
CA VAL A 130 -16.71 -4.62 -8.88
C VAL A 130 -15.45 -3.84 -8.51
N ASN A 131 -14.93 -3.03 -9.44
CA ASN A 131 -13.87 -2.07 -9.13
C ASN A 131 -14.45 -0.95 -8.27
N ILE A 132 -13.92 -0.78 -7.06
CA ILE A 132 -14.37 0.26 -6.12
C ILE A 132 -13.41 1.44 -6.04
N ALA A 133 -12.17 1.26 -6.50
CA ALA A 133 -11.18 2.33 -6.62
C ALA A 133 -10.10 1.97 -7.65
N LYS A 134 -9.55 3.02 -8.26
CA LYS A 134 -8.42 2.94 -9.19
C LYS A 134 -7.44 4.07 -8.90
N SER A 135 -6.22 3.71 -8.53
CA SER A 135 -5.12 4.63 -8.21
C SER A 135 -3.93 4.37 -9.14
N ASN A 136 -2.80 5.03 -8.86
CA ASN A 136 -1.56 4.83 -9.58
C ASN A 136 -0.36 5.04 -8.65
N PHE A 137 0.69 4.24 -8.81
CA PHE A 137 1.94 4.36 -8.07
C PHE A 137 2.66 5.71 -8.31
N GLU A 138 2.32 6.43 -9.38
CA GLU A 138 2.82 7.79 -9.62
C GLU A 138 2.47 8.79 -8.50
N PHE A 139 1.45 8.51 -7.70
CA PHE A 139 1.02 9.40 -6.62
C PHE A 139 1.86 9.32 -5.34
N ILE A 140 2.88 8.46 -5.30
CA ILE A 140 3.81 8.45 -4.16
C ILE A 140 4.52 9.81 -4.03
N TYR A 141 4.62 10.30 -2.79
CA TYR A 141 5.40 11.50 -2.52
C TYR A 141 6.87 11.21 -2.24
N TRP A 142 7.20 10.04 -1.69
CA TRP A 142 8.57 9.61 -1.41
C TRP A 142 8.93 8.48 -2.36
N THR A 143 10.07 8.59 -3.06
CA THR A 143 10.52 7.53 -3.97
C THR A 143 10.98 6.30 -3.18
N MET A 144 11.06 5.14 -3.85
CA MET A 144 11.59 3.93 -3.22
C MET A 144 13.05 4.11 -2.77
N SER A 145 13.83 4.84 -3.57
CA SER A 145 15.21 5.22 -3.24
C SER A 145 15.27 6.05 -1.96
N GLN A 146 14.40 7.06 -1.83
CA GLN A 146 14.30 7.88 -0.62
C GLN A 146 13.87 7.05 0.60
N MET A 147 12.89 6.14 0.45
CA MET A 147 12.45 5.25 1.54
C MET A 147 13.62 4.41 2.06
N LEU A 148 14.39 3.79 1.17
CA LEU A 148 15.51 2.92 1.54
C LEU A 148 16.70 3.70 2.12
N ALA A 149 17.05 4.84 1.51
CA ALA A 149 18.09 5.73 2.02
C ALA A 149 17.72 6.24 3.43
N HIS A 150 16.46 6.65 3.62
CA HIS A 150 15.98 7.08 4.94
C HIS A 150 16.00 5.96 5.97
N HIS A 151 15.60 4.74 5.61
CA HIS A 151 15.61 3.60 6.54
C HIS A 151 17.04 3.31 7.04
N SER A 152 18.02 3.33 6.15
CA SER A 152 19.40 2.97 6.48
C SER A 152 20.25 4.11 7.05
N ILE A 153 19.79 5.37 7.03
CA ILE A 153 20.62 6.54 7.38
C ILE A 153 21.21 6.52 8.79
N THR A 154 20.51 5.89 9.74
CA THR A 154 20.97 5.75 11.14
C THR A 154 21.83 4.51 11.37
N GLY A 155 22.18 3.78 10.30
CA GLY A 155 22.97 2.57 10.34
C GLY A 155 22.15 1.28 10.43
N CYS A 156 20.82 1.32 10.24
CA CYS A 156 19.99 0.12 10.13
C CYS A 156 20.50 -0.75 8.96
N ASN A 157 20.73 -2.04 9.21
CA ASN A 157 21.14 -2.98 8.18
C ASN A 157 19.92 -3.58 7.48
N MET A 158 19.83 -3.36 6.18
CA MET A 158 18.89 -4.04 5.30
C MET A 158 19.45 -5.40 4.91
N GLN A 159 18.58 -6.38 4.70
CA GLN A 159 18.92 -7.73 4.30
C GLN A 159 18.20 -8.13 3.00
N THR A 160 18.79 -9.05 2.25
CA THR A 160 18.13 -9.63 1.09
C THR A 160 16.80 -10.28 1.51
N GLY A 161 15.71 -9.89 0.84
CA GLY A 161 14.37 -10.36 1.15
C GLY A 161 13.59 -9.48 2.13
N ASP A 162 14.21 -8.44 2.70
CA ASP A 162 13.45 -7.41 3.43
C ASP A 162 12.40 -6.78 2.51
N LEU A 163 11.23 -6.53 3.07
CA LEU A 163 10.08 -5.97 2.38
C LEU A 163 9.72 -4.62 2.99
N LEU A 164 9.76 -3.57 2.19
CA LEU A 164 9.33 -2.23 2.58
C LEU A 164 7.96 -1.94 1.97
N GLY A 165 6.95 -1.70 2.80
CA GLY A 165 5.65 -1.20 2.34
C GLY A 165 5.72 0.30 2.02
N THR A 166 5.03 0.72 0.97
CA THR A 166 5.05 2.13 0.52
C THR A 166 4.19 3.06 1.35
N GLY A 167 3.33 2.50 2.22
CA GLY A 167 2.15 3.20 2.70
C GLY A 167 1.02 3.14 1.67
N THR A 168 -0.20 3.40 2.14
CA THR A 168 -1.42 3.44 1.30
C THR A 168 -1.28 4.45 0.15
N ILE A 169 -1.51 4.01 -1.10
CA ILE A 169 -1.26 4.82 -2.31
C ILE A 169 -2.55 5.46 -2.82
N SER A 170 -2.89 6.63 -2.30
CA SER A 170 -4.08 7.39 -2.71
C SER A 170 -3.76 8.50 -3.70
N GLY A 171 -4.54 8.58 -4.77
CA GLY A 171 -4.51 9.71 -5.70
C GLY A 171 -5.35 10.91 -5.25
N PRO A 172 -5.41 11.98 -6.07
CA PRO A 172 -6.05 13.24 -5.69
C PRO A 172 -7.60 13.20 -5.73
N THR A 173 -8.19 12.17 -6.35
CA THR A 173 -9.65 12.07 -6.52
C THR A 173 -10.26 11.09 -5.52
N LYS A 174 -11.59 11.12 -5.34
CA LYS A 174 -12.27 10.18 -4.45
C LYS A 174 -12.13 8.74 -4.94
N GLU A 175 -12.14 8.54 -6.25
CA GLU A 175 -12.08 7.24 -6.93
C GLU A 175 -10.67 6.63 -6.88
N SER A 176 -9.66 7.41 -6.50
CA SER A 176 -8.25 6.98 -6.39
C SER A 176 -7.78 6.79 -4.94
N ARG A 177 -8.70 6.83 -3.97
CA ARG A 177 -8.40 6.55 -2.56
C ARG A 177 -8.23 5.05 -2.30
N ALA A 178 -7.14 4.68 -1.64
CA ALA A 178 -6.67 3.30 -1.54
C ALA A 178 -6.99 2.60 -0.21
N SER A 179 -7.94 3.15 0.57
CA SER A 179 -8.55 2.52 1.74
C SER A 179 -10.04 2.85 1.83
N LEU A 180 -10.84 2.01 2.51
CA LEU A 180 -12.22 2.35 2.81
C LEU A 180 -12.31 3.50 3.82
N LEU A 181 -11.32 3.66 4.70
CA LEU A 181 -11.25 4.81 5.60
C LEU A 181 -11.32 6.12 4.81
N GLU A 182 -10.56 6.24 3.73
CA GLU A 182 -10.53 7.43 2.88
C GLU A 182 -11.73 7.49 1.93
N SER A 183 -12.04 6.39 1.24
CA SER A 183 -13.11 6.32 0.23
C SER A 183 -14.49 6.56 0.83
N SER A 184 -14.72 6.07 2.06
CA SER A 184 -15.98 6.27 2.79
C SER A 184 -16.00 7.52 3.66
N TRP A 185 -14.92 8.31 3.67
CA TRP A 185 -14.72 9.45 4.56
C TRP A 185 -14.99 9.11 6.05
N GLY A 186 -14.33 8.05 6.52
CA GLY A 186 -14.51 7.52 7.87
C GLY A 186 -15.90 6.94 8.13
N GLY A 187 -16.59 6.47 7.08
CA GLY A 187 -17.94 5.92 7.11
C GLY A 187 -19.08 6.95 7.01
N LYS A 188 -18.75 8.23 6.79
CA LYS A 188 -19.74 9.31 6.59
C LYS A 188 -20.35 9.30 5.20
N GLU A 189 -19.58 8.88 4.20
CA GLU A 189 -19.98 8.83 2.79
C GLU A 189 -19.80 7.40 2.27
N PRO A 190 -20.71 6.48 2.61
CA PRO A 190 -20.51 5.07 2.27
C PRO A 190 -20.51 4.81 0.75
N ILE A 191 -19.87 3.73 0.34
CA ILE A 191 -19.83 3.28 -1.05
C ILE A 191 -21.09 2.44 -1.33
N THR A 192 -21.85 2.79 -2.36
CA THR A 192 -22.96 1.97 -2.86
C THR A 192 -22.47 1.06 -3.98
N LEU A 193 -22.59 -0.25 -3.79
CA LEU A 193 -22.22 -1.27 -4.76
C LEU A 193 -23.31 -1.43 -5.84
N PRO A 194 -23.00 -2.02 -7.01
CA PRO A 194 -23.95 -2.14 -8.12
C PRO A 194 -25.24 -2.89 -7.80
N ASN A 195 -25.20 -3.81 -6.83
CA ASN A 195 -26.37 -4.57 -6.36
C ASN A 195 -27.17 -3.85 -5.25
N GLY A 196 -26.82 -2.59 -4.93
CA GLY A 196 -27.47 -1.78 -3.90
C GLY A 196 -26.96 -2.01 -2.48
N GLU A 197 -26.03 -2.95 -2.26
CA GLU A 197 -25.34 -3.07 -0.97
C GLU A 197 -24.48 -1.84 -0.68
N VAL A 198 -24.23 -1.59 0.60
CA VAL A 198 -23.51 -0.40 1.04
C VAL A 198 -22.32 -0.82 1.90
N ARG A 199 -21.16 -0.19 1.70
CA ARG A 199 -19.95 -0.42 2.49
C ARG A 199 -19.41 0.87 3.09
N LYS A 200 -19.16 0.83 4.40
CA LYS A 200 -18.35 1.82 5.13
C LYS A 200 -16.96 1.27 5.41
N PHE A 201 -16.94 0.02 5.84
CA PHE A 201 -15.78 -0.82 6.11
C PHE A 201 -16.12 -2.22 5.60
N LEU A 202 -15.15 -3.14 5.63
CA LEU A 202 -15.34 -4.51 5.20
C LEU A 202 -16.30 -5.25 6.13
N GLU A 203 -17.10 -6.14 5.55
CA GLU A 203 -17.97 -7.07 6.26
C GLU A 203 -17.46 -8.51 6.10
N ASP A 204 -17.86 -9.40 7.01
CA ASP A 204 -17.56 -10.83 6.88
C ASP A 204 -18.08 -11.36 5.54
N GLY A 205 -17.28 -12.19 4.88
CA GLY A 205 -17.61 -12.74 3.57
C GLY A 205 -17.16 -11.89 2.39
N ASP A 206 -16.84 -10.61 2.60
CA ASP A 206 -16.28 -9.76 1.55
C ASP A 206 -14.93 -10.33 1.04
N VAL A 207 -14.71 -10.23 -0.26
CA VAL A 207 -13.46 -10.61 -0.93
C VAL A 207 -12.84 -9.37 -1.56
N VAL A 208 -11.67 -8.96 -1.05
CA VAL A 208 -10.88 -7.88 -1.65
C VAL A 208 -9.92 -8.49 -2.67
N ILE A 209 -9.92 -7.92 -3.87
CA ILE A 209 -9.06 -8.34 -4.99
C ILE A 209 -8.29 -7.13 -5.48
N MET A 210 -6.98 -7.12 -5.21
CA MET A 210 -6.06 -6.08 -5.66
C MET A 210 -5.30 -6.53 -6.89
N LYS A 211 -5.19 -5.65 -7.88
CA LYS A 211 -4.43 -5.87 -9.12
C LYS A 211 -3.55 -4.66 -9.39
N ALA A 212 -2.37 -4.90 -9.96
CA ALA A 212 -1.49 -3.85 -10.43
C ALA A 212 -0.90 -4.21 -11.80
N PHE A 213 -0.71 -3.20 -12.64
CA PHE A 213 -0.02 -3.36 -13.91
C PHE A 213 0.55 -2.05 -14.45
N ALA A 214 1.67 -2.16 -15.16
CA ALA A 214 2.23 -1.08 -15.97
C ALA A 214 1.87 -1.32 -17.45
N GLN A 215 1.46 -0.27 -18.16
CA GLN A 215 0.92 -0.35 -19.52
C GLN A 215 1.62 0.64 -20.46
N SER A 216 2.01 0.15 -21.63
CA SER A 216 2.55 0.93 -22.74
C SER A 216 1.84 0.55 -24.03
N ASP A 217 2.18 1.21 -25.13
CA ASP A 217 1.68 0.87 -26.46
C ASP A 217 2.26 -0.49 -26.90
N GLY A 218 1.46 -1.55 -26.77
CA GLY A 218 1.78 -2.88 -27.31
C GLY A 218 2.13 -3.95 -26.28
N PHE A 219 2.36 -3.62 -25.00
CA PHE A 219 2.54 -4.63 -23.95
C PHE A 219 2.14 -4.17 -22.55
N ARG A 220 1.95 -5.13 -21.64
CA ARG A 220 1.62 -4.93 -20.24
C ARG A 220 2.53 -5.77 -19.36
N ILE A 221 3.03 -5.18 -18.28
CA ILE A 221 3.68 -5.92 -17.17
C ILE A 221 2.71 -5.95 -16.00
N GLY A 222 2.17 -7.12 -15.69
CA GLY A 222 1.20 -7.32 -14.60
C GLY A 222 1.83 -7.94 -13.37
N PHE A 223 1.29 -7.61 -12.20
CA PHE A 223 1.71 -8.15 -10.90
C PHE A 223 0.86 -9.35 -10.44
N GLY A 224 -0.06 -9.82 -11.29
CA GLY A 224 -1.08 -10.81 -10.91
C GLY A 224 -2.16 -10.18 -10.03
N GLU A 225 -2.66 -10.93 -9.05
CA GLU A 225 -3.64 -10.44 -8.09
C GLU A 225 -3.35 -10.91 -6.66
N VAL A 226 -3.83 -10.13 -5.70
CA VAL A 226 -3.96 -10.52 -4.28
C VAL A 226 -5.44 -10.61 -3.98
N ARG A 227 -5.93 -11.82 -3.68
CA ARG A 227 -7.34 -12.11 -3.41
C ARG A 227 -7.49 -12.69 -2.02
N THR A 228 -8.28 -12.04 -1.17
CA THR A 228 -8.46 -12.47 0.22
C THR A 228 -9.92 -12.33 0.63
N LYS A 229 -10.49 -13.39 1.21
CA LYS A 229 -11.82 -13.40 1.80
C LYS A 229 -11.73 -13.08 3.29
N ILE A 230 -12.57 -12.17 3.76
CA ILE A 230 -12.72 -11.89 5.20
C ILE A 230 -13.55 -13.00 5.83
N LEU A 231 -13.00 -13.58 6.90
CA LEU A 231 -13.69 -14.59 7.70
C LEU A 231 -14.23 -13.95 8.98
N PRO A 232 -15.36 -14.46 9.52
CA PRO A 232 -15.84 -14.04 10.83
C PRO A 232 -14.78 -14.17 11.90
N ALA A 233 -14.76 -13.20 12.82
CA ALA A 233 -13.97 -13.28 14.03
C ALA A 233 -14.40 -14.47 14.91
N THR A 234 -13.44 -15.05 15.63
CA THR A 234 -13.65 -16.17 16.56
C THR A 234 -14.27 -15.77 17.88
#